data_AF-A0A2V9VFI9-F1
#
_entry.id   AF-A0A2V9VFI9-F1
#
_cell.length_a   1.000
_cell.length_b   1.000
_cell.length_c   1.000
_cell.angle_alpha   90.00
_cell.angle_beta   90.00
_cell.angle_gamma   90.00
#
_symmetry.space_group_name_H-M   'P 1'
#
loop_
_entity.id
_entity.type
_entity.pdbx_description
1 polymer ?
#
loop_
_entity_poly.entity_id
_entity_poly.type
_entity_poly.pdbx_seq_one_letter_code
_entity_poly.pdbx_strand_id
1 'polypeptide(L)'
;GGQMAPTTLVGQKSTTSPWGRRPVNEGYPLHMSELLATLEAPVYVERVALCDNKNIMKARRAVRRALENQRDGLGFSFVEILSPCPTIWGKDPVEARRWVAEKLVPTFPLNVFRDRKPDTTASAAPPQRTVSDVLEISAKDEIASRQLADHSHHFRDYTIKVAGFGGQGVLLLGQLLTEMGMREGLDVSWLPSYGPEMRSGSAHCHVCLSKERIGSPLISHPDVLIAMNEISLRKFAHQVVPGGVILYNRDRLPSDFALPNARVICIPASEMADKLGSTKVTNIILMGALLEETECLSPATAMGVLETKIKKLDLLEIDRQALAAGRNFIDSHVRVGAVSQPDGFAY
;
A
#
# COMPACT_ATOMS: atom_id res chain seq x y z
N GLY A 1 2.59 18.72 27.82
CA GLY A 1 1.40 17.86 27.66
C GLY A 1 0.88 18.05 26.25
N GLY A 2 0.47 16.97 25.59
CA GLY A 2 -0.13 17.01 24.23
C GLY A 2 -1.58 17.49 24.28
N GLN A 3 -2.35 17.23 23.23
CA GLN A 3 -3.79 17.53 23.23
C GLN A 3 -4.54 16.69 24.27
N MET A 4 -5.68 17.21 24.76
CA MET A 4 -6.57 16.46 25.64
C MET A 4 -7.07 15.20 24.94
N ALA A 5 -6.92 14.06 25.62
CA ALA A 5 -7.38 12.76 25.17
C ALA A 5 -8.52 12.26 26.08
N PRO A 6 -9.31 11.27 25.64
CA PRO A 6 -10.31 10.60 26.47
C PRO A 6 -9.76 10.12 27.83
N THR A 7 -8.48 9.75 27.87
CA THR A 7 -7.75 9.26 29.05
C THR A 7 -7.07 10.36 29.89
N THR A 8 -7.16 11.64 29.50
CA THR A 8 -6.64 12.75 30.31
C THR A 8 -7.39 12.81 31.64
N LEU A 9 -6.65 12.77 32.75
CA LEU A 9 -7.21 12.73 34.10
C LEU A 9 -7.79 14.09 34.52
N VAL A 10 -8.74 14.09 35.46
CA VAL A 10 -9.26 15.32 36.06
C VAL A 10 -8.12 16.14 36.67
N GLY A 11 -8.09 17.43 36.35
CA GLY A 11 -7.03 18.35 36.76
C GLY A 11 -5.73 18.26 35.94
N GLN A 12 -5.57 17.27 35.07
CA GLN A 12 -4.37 17.15 34.22
C GLN A 12 -4.38 18.20 33.11
N LYS A 13 -3.33 19.01 33.03
CA LYS A 13 -3.14 20.03 31.99
C LYS A 13 -2.71 19.41 30.66
N SER A 14 -3.24 19.96 29.57
CA SER A 14 -2.94 19.60 28.19
C SER A 14 -2.82 20.88 27.34
N THR A 15 -2.37 20.80 26.09
CA THR A 15 -2.31 21.96 25.19
C THR A 15 -3.70 22.56 24.94
N THR A 16 -4.74 21.71 24.88
CA THR A 16 -6.12 22.13 24.61
C THR A 16 -6.96 22.30 25.88
N SER A 17 -6.40 21.99 27.05
CA SER A 17 -7.00 22.21 28.38
C SER A 17 -5.93 22.79 29.31
N PRO A 18 -5.53 24.06 29.12
CA PRO A 18 -4.41 24.67 29.84
C PRO A 18 -4.68 24.82 31.35
N TRP A 19 -5.96 24.89 31.74
CA TRP A 19 -6.40 24.92 33.14
C TRP A 19 -6.65 23.52 33.74
N GLY A 20 -6.33 22.47 32.99
CA GLY A 20 -6.61 21.08 33.36
C GLY A 20 -8.01 20.64 32.94
N ARG A 21 -8.22 19.32 32.86
CA ARG A 21 -9.54 18.74 32.59
C ARG A 21 -10.50 19.02 33.76
N ARG A 22 -11.59 19.73 33.51
CA ARG A 22 -12.62 20.08 34.48
C ARG A 22 -13.91 19.35 34.11
N PRO A 23 -14.50 18.53 35.01
CA PRO A 23 -15.71 17.78 34.69
C PRO A 23 -16.88 18.62 34.18
N VAL A 24 -16.99 19.86 34.63
CA VAL A 24 -18.03 20.80 34.21
C VAL A 24 -17.96 21.18 32.73
N ASN A 25 -16.76 21.23 32.14
CA ASN A 25 -16.57 21.71 30.76
C ASN A 25 -16.12 20.58 29.82
N GLU A 26 -15.12 19.79 30.22
CA GLU A 26 -14.54 18.72 29.40
C GLU A 26 -15.04 17.30 29.78
N GLY A 27 -15.92 17.19 30.78
CA GLY A 27 -16.44 15.92 31.28
C GLY A 27 -15.40 15.06 32.02
N TYR A 28 -15.81 13.86 32.43
CA TYR A 28 -14.94 12.88 33.08
C TYR A 28 -14.16 12.02 32.08
N PRO A 29 -13.00 11.46 32.47
CA PRO A 29 -12.26 10.52 31.64
C PRO A 29 -13.14 9.36 31.14
N LEU A 30 -12.96 8.97 29.87
CA LEU A 30 -13.81 7.98 29.23
C LEU A 30 -13.22 6.58 29.35
N HIS A 31 -13.99 5.70 29.96
CA HIS A 31 -13.67 4.31 30.23
C HIS A 31 -14.03 3.43 29.02
N MET A 32 -13.22 3.50 27.95
CA MET A 32 -13.57 2.91 26.65
C MET A 32 -13.73 1.38 26.71
N SER A 33 -12.86 0.67 27.44
CA SER A 33 -12.98 -0.78 27.58
C SER A 33 -14.28 -1.21 28.27
N GLU A 34 -14.69 -0.50 29.31
CA GLU A 34 -15.94 -0.73 30.04
C GLU A 34 -17.14 -0.43 29.15
N LEU A 35 -17.13 0.71 28.45
CA LEU A 35 -18.19 1.11 27.53
C LEU A 35 -18.35 0.08 26.40
N LEU A 36 -17.26 -0.29 25.73
CA LEU A 36 -17.31 -1.24 24.61
C LEU A 36 -17.68 -2.65 25.07
N ALA A 37 -17.31 -3.06 26.28
CA ALA A 37 -17.69 -4.37 26.81
C ALA A 37 -19.22 -4.55 26.96
N THR A 38 -19.98 -3.45 27.08
CA THR A 38 -21.45 -3.47 27.12
C THR A 38 -22.11 -3.75 25.76
N LEU A 39 -21.40 -3.49 24.64
CA LEU A 39 -21.94 -3.71 23.30
C LEU A 39 -22.06 -5.20 22.99
N GLU A 40 -23.02 -5.62 22.17
CA GLU A 40 -23.18 -7.03 21.81
C GLU A 40 -22.07 -7.56 20.87
N ALA A 41 -21.54 -6.72 19.99
CA ALA A 41 -20.64 -7.14 18.91
C ALA A 41 -19.21 -7.56 19.32
N PRO A 42 -18.51 -6.92 20.28
CA PRO A 42 -17.13 -7.28 20.59
C PRO A 42 -17.01 -8.70 21.12
N VAL A 43 -16.07 -9.50 20.64
CA VAL A 43 -15.80 -10.84 21.21
C VAL A 43 -14.75 -10.77 22.31
N TYR A 44 -13.84 -9.80 22.23
CA TYR A 44 -12.74 -9.69 23.16
C TYR A 44 -12.45 -8.22 23.46
N VAL A 45 -12.36 -7.90 24.76
CA VAL A 45 -12.08 -6.56 25.27
C VAL A 45 -11.13 -6.68 26.45
N GLU A 46 -9.91 -6.17 26.32
CA GLU A 46 -8.90 -6.19 27.40
C GLU A 46 -8.18 -4.84 27.51
N ARG A 47 -7.99 -4.38 28.75
CA ARG A 47 -7.09 -3.25 29.06
C ARG A 47 -5.79 -3.75 29.66
N VAL A 48 -4.68 -3.32 29.06
CA VAL A 48 -3.30 -3.64 29.46
C VAL A 48 -2.48 -2.36 29.67
N ALA A 49 -1.28 -2.49 30.24
CA ALA A 49 -0.37 -1.37 30.44
C ALA A 49 1.06 -1.68 29.98
N LEU A 50 1.85 -0.65 29.72
CA LEU A 50 3.27 -0.73 29.37
C LEU A 50 4.17 -0.09 30.44
N CYS A 51 3.79 -0.22 31.71
CA CYS A 51 4.54 0.34 32.84
C CYS A 51 5.67 -0.58 33.36
N ASP A 52 5.59 -1.89 33.13
CA ASP A 52 6.57 -2.88 33.60
C ASP A 52 6.61 -4.13 32.69
N ASN A 53 7.63 -4.98 32.88
CA ASN A 53 7.84 -6.18 32.06
C ASN A 53 6.67 -7.18 32.13
N LYS A 54 6.01 -7.34 33.28
CA LYS A 54 4.89 -8.26 33.45
C LYS A 54 3.68 -7.80 32.62
N ASN A 55 3.38 -6.51 32.67
CA ASN A 55 2.29 -5.90 31.92
C ASN A 55 2.61 -5.78 30.42
N ILE A 56 3.87 -5.57 30.02
CA ILE A 56 4.31 -5.65 28.62
C ILE A 56 4.04 -7.05 28.04
N MET A 57 4.35 -8.11 28.80
CA MET A 57 4.07 -9.48 28.37
C MET A 57 2.57 -9.77 28.26
N LYS A 58 1.75 -9.19 29.14
CA LYS A 58 0.28 -9.24 29.01
C LYS A 58 -0.18 -8.53 27.74
N ALA A 59 0.32 -7.33 27.47
CA ALA A 59 0.00 -6.56 26.28
C ALA A 59 0.31 -7.34 25.00
N ARG A 60 1.48 -8.01 24.94
CA ARG A 60 1.84 -8.88 23.81
C ARG A 60 0.84 -10.02 23.61
N ARG A 61 0.37 -10.65 24.70
CA ARG A 61 -0.66 -11.71 24.63
C ARG A 61 -2.01 -11.16 24.19
N ALA A 62 -2.42 -10.01 24.72
CA ALA A 62 -3.69 -9.40 24.37
C ALA A 62 -3.76 -9.01 22.88
N VAL A 63 -2.69 -8.39 22.36
CA VAL A 63 -2.60 -8.07 20.92
C VAL A 63 -2.61 -9.34 20.07
N ARG A 64 -1.86 -10.38 20.45
CA ARG A 64 -1.89 -11.66 19.73
C ARG A 64 -3.30 -12.26 19.71
N ARG A 65 -3.97 -12.30 20.86
CA ARG A 65 -5.33 -12.84 21.00
C ARG A 65 -6.33 -12.09 20.10
N ALA A 66 -6.26 -10.77 20.06
CA ALA A 66 -7.10 -9.95 19.20
C ALA A 66 -6.87 -10.25 17.70
N LEU A 67 -5.62 -10.47 17.28
CA LEU A 67 -5.28 -10.85 15.91
C LEU A 67 -5.73 -12.29 15.58
N GLU A 68 -5.58 -13.22 16.52
CA GLU A 68 -6.09 -14.60 16.37
C GLU A 68 -7.61 -14.61 16.20
N ASN A 69 -8.35 -13.84 17.00
CA ASN A 69 -9.80 -13.70 16.85
C ASN A 69 -10.21 -13.16 15.48
N GLN A 70 -9.43 -12.22 14.92
CA GLN A 70 -9.67 -11.67 13.58
C GLN A 70 -9.38 -12.71 12.49
N ARG A 71 -8.27 -13.44 12.61
CA ARG A 71 -7.89 -14.54 11.69
C ARG A 71 -8.96 -15.64 11.68
N ASP A 72 -9.46 -15.99 12.86
CA ASP A 72 -10.41 -17.08 13.06
C ASP A 72 -11.87 -16.63 12.81
N GLY A 73 -12.09 -15.38 12.38
CA GLY A 73 -13.42 -14.86 12.05
C GLY A 73 -14.38 -14.77 13.25
N LEU A 74 -13.85 -14.74 14.48
CA LEU A 74 -14.68 -14.74 15.69
C LEU A 74 -15.44 -13.42 15.86
N GLY A 75 -14.86 -12.31 15.42
CA GLY A 75 -15.50 -10.98 15.45
C GLY A 75 -14.59 -9.88 15.99
N PHE A 76 -15.19 -8.75 16.34
CA PHE A 76 -14.47 -7.54 16.72
C PHE A 76 -13.73 -7.68 18.06
N SER A 77 -12.45 -7.31 18.09
CA SER A 77 -11.63 -7.30 19.31
C SER A 77 -11.13 -5.88 19.61
N PHE A 78 -11.19 -5.45 20.87
CA PHE A 78 -10.69 -4.16 21.33
C PHE A 78 -9.62 -4.34 22.42
N VAL A 79 -8.43 -3.77 22.21
CA VAL A 79 -7.34 -3.81 23.19
C VAL A 79 -6.93 -2.38 23.52
N GLU A 80 -7.16 -1.97 24.77
CA GLU A 80 -6.78 -0.65 25.28
C GLU A 80 -5.41 -0.74 25.98
N ILE A 81 -4.45 0.08 25.57
CA ILE A 81 -3.07 0.02 26.07
C ILE A 81 -2.72 1.34 26.78
N LEU A 82 -2.54 1.28 28.10
CA LEU A 82 -2.01 2.40 28.88
C LEU A 82 -0.49 2.50 28.67
N SER A 83 -0.06 3.46 27.87
CA SER A 83 1.34 3.62 27.45
C SER A 83 1.99 4.88 28.04
N PRO A 84 3.25 4.81 28.54
CA PRO A 84 3.99 5.98 28.96
C PRO A 84 4.44 6.81 27.74
N CYS A 85 4.29 8.14 27.80
CA CYS A 85 4.80 9.04 26.76
C CYS A 85 5.74 10.11 27.36
N PRO A 86 7.03 9.78 27.57
CA PRO A 86 7.98 10.66 28.26
C PRO A 86 8.13 12.02 27.56
N THR A 87 8.25 12.03 26.23
CA THR A 87 8.41 13.25 25.43
C THR A 87 7.24 14.22 25.60
N ILE A 88 6.00 13.74 25.49
CA ILE A 88 4.80 14.60 25.53
C ILE A 88 4.51 15.09 26.96
N TRP A 89 4.83 14.27 27.96
CA TRP A 89 4.66 14.63 29.37
C TRP A 89 5.83 15.44 29.93
N GLY A 90 6.94 15.57 29.19
CA GLY A 90 8.16 16.20 29.69
C GLY A 90 8.72 15.46 30.91
N LYS A 91 8.67 14.13 30.88
CA LYS A 91 9.09 13.24 31.98
C LYS A 91 10.21 12.33 31.52
N ASP A 92 11.07 11.94 32.45
CA ASP A 92 12.03 10.87 32.19
C ASP A 92 11.29 9.53 31.92
N PRO A 93 11.84 8.63 31.09
CA PRO A 93 11.19 7.37 30.74
C PRO A 93 10.78 6.51 31.96
N VAL A 94 11.61 6.49 33.00
CA VAL A 94 11.33 5.74 34.24
C VAL A 94 10.21 6.39 35.04
N GLU A 95 10.20 7.72 35.14
CA GLU A 95 9.15 8.48 35.80
C GLU A 95 7.82 8.34 35.07
N ALA A 96 7.83 8.38 33.73
CA ALA A 96 6.64 8.19 32.91
C ALA A 96 6.00 6.81 33.14
N ARG A 97 6.82 5.74 33.23
CA ARG A 97 6.33 4.39 33.56
C ARG A 97 5.70 4.32 34.95
N ARG A 98 6.37 4.91 35.95
CA ARG A 98 5.85 4.98 37.32
C ARG A 98 4.53 5.76 37.37
N TRP A 99 4.43 6.87 36.64
CA TRP A 99 3.22 7.68 36.55
C TRP A 99 2.03 6.89 35.97
N VAL A 100 2.26 6.05 34.93
CA VAL A 100 1.21 5.14 34.42
C VAL A 100 0.73 4.20 35.53
N ALA A 101 1.65 3.58 36.27
CA ALA A 101 1.30 2.62 37.32
C ALA A 101 0.57 3.28 38.51
N GLU A 102 0.98 4.49 38.91
CA GLU A 102 0.46 5.16 40.11
C GLU A 102 -0.77 6.04 39.85
N LYS A 103 -0.96 6.54 38.61
CA LYS A 103 -2.01 7.50 38.28
C LYS A 103 -3.00 6.97 37.28
N LEU A 104 -2.54 6.40 36.15
CA LEU A 104 -3.47 5.89 35.13
C LEU A 104 -4.11 4.57 35.52
N VAL A 105 -3.34 3.58 36.00
CA VAL A 105 -3.89 2.26 36.33
C VAL A 105 -5.00 2.33 37.41
N PRO A 106 -4.89 3.15 38.47
CA PRO A 106 -6.01 3.32 39.42
C PRO A 106 -7.26 3.93 38.79
N THR A 107 -7.12 4.87 37.86
CA THR A 107 -8.27 5.45 37.14
C THR A 107 -8.80 4.52 36.06
N PHE A 108 -7.94 3.72 35.43
CA PHE A 108 -8.27 2.81 34.33
C PHE A 108 -7.81 1.39 34.71
N PRO A 109 -8.58 0.65 35.53
CA PRO A 109 -8.20 -0.67 36.01
C PRO A 109 -7.92 -1.63 34.85
N LEU A 110 -6.84 -2.39 34.96
CA LEU A 110 -6.47 -3.42 34.00
C LEU A 110 -7.36 -4.64 34.19
N ASN A 111 -8.04 -5.08 33.14
CA ASN A 111 -8.90 -6.26 33.20
C ASN A 111 -9.15 -6.83 31.80
N VAL A 112 -9.53 -8.11 31.76
CA VAL A 112 -10.25 -8.70 30.64
C VAL A 112 -11.72 -8.40 30.88
N PHE A 113 -12.25 -7.40 30.19
CA PHE A 113 -13.66 -7.03 30.31
C PHE A 113 -14.57 -7.97 29.53
N ARG A 114 -14.02 -8.63 28.49
CA ARG A 114 -14.76 -9.59 27.67
C ARG A 114 -13.84 -10.60 26.98
N ASP A 115 -14.24 -11.86 27.00
CA ASP A 115 -13.64 -12.95 26.21
C ASP A 115 -14.74 -13.98 25.91
N ARG A 116 -15.45 -13.77 24.80
CA ARG A 116 -16.50 -14.66 24.28
C ARG A 116 -15.93 -15.47 23.13
N LYS A 117 -16.34 -16.73 23.04
CA LYS A 117 -16.12 -17.58 21.87
C LYS A 117 -17.47 -17.81 21.19
N PRO A 118 -17.89 -16.94 20.27
CA PRO A 118 -19.12 -17.19 19.52
C PRO A 118 -18.95 -18.43 18.63
N ASP A 119 -20.05 -19.15 18.39
CA ASP A 119 -20.11 -20.14 17.32
C ASP A 119 -20.03 -19.40 15.98
N THR A 120 -19.01 -19.71 15.17
CA THR A 120 -18.81 -19.06 13.88
C THR A 120 -19.78 -19.61 12.85
N THR A 121 -20.97 -19.02 12.77
CA THR A 121 -21.93 -19.30 11.70
C THR A 121 -22.34 -18.01 10.98
N ALA A 122 -21.46 -17.45 10.16
CA ALA A 122 -21.84 -16.63 9.00
C ALA A 122 -20.63 -16.35 8.12
N SER A 123 -20.80 -16.50 6.80
CA SER A 123 -19.86 -16.00 5.81
C SER A 123 -19.71 -14.48 5.97
N ALA A 124 -18.47 -14.00 6.10
CA ALA A 124 -18.17 -12.57 6.18
C ALA A 124 -18.37 -11.84 4.85
N ALA A 125 -18.72 -12.54 3.77
CA ALA A 125 -19.03 -11.92 2.49
C ALA A 125 -20.37 -11.18 2.61
N PRO A 126 -20.40 -9.84 2.43
CA PRO A 126 -21.68 -9.15 2.29
C PRO A 126 -22.44 -9.78 1.12
N PRO A 127 -23.76 -9.98 1.23
CA PRO A 127 -24.55 -10.48 0.10
C PRO A 127 -24.33 -9.53 -1.08
N GLN A 128 -23.73 -10.05 -2.16
CA GLN A 128 -23.51 -9.29 -3.38
C GLN A 128 -24.70 -9.49 -4.31
N ARG A 129 -25.22 -8.39 -4.84
CA ARG A 129 -26.12 -8.40 -5.99
C ARG A 129 -25.27 -8.24 -7.24
N THR A 130 -25.55 -9.00 -8.28
CA THR A 130 -24.85 -8.82 -9.56
C THR A 130 -25.18 -7.45 -10.15
N VAL A 131 -24.32 -6.90 -11.00
CA VAL A 131 -24.60 -5.62 -11.69
C VAL A 131 -25.91 -5.70 -12.47
N SER A 132 -26.22 -6.86 -13.07
CA SER A 132 -27.51 -7.16 -13.69
C SER A 132 -28.68 -7.07 -12.72
N ASP A 133 -28.56 -7.63 -11.52
CA ASP A 133 -29.62 -7.56 -10.49
C ASP A 133 -29.84 -6.15 -9.95
N VAL A 134 -28.78 -5.34 -9.90
CA VAL A 134 -28.86 -3.92 -9.46
C VAL A 134 -29.49 -3.06 -10.54
N LEU A 135 -29.19 -3.34 -11.81
CA LEU A 135 -29.67 -2.57 -12.96
C LEU A 135 -31.01 -3.08 -13.53
N GLU A 136 -31.62 -4.09 -12.89
CA GLU A 136 -32.88 -4.72 -13.32
C GLU A 136 -32.85 -5.18 -14.79
N ILE A 137 -31.67 -5.57 -15.26
CA ILE A 137 -31.46 -6.01 -16.64
C ILE A 137 -32.08 -7.42 -16.78
N SER A 138 -33.06 -7.55 -17.66
CA SER A 138 -33.73 -8.83 -17.89
C SER A 138 -32.85 -9.73 -18.75
N ALA A 139 -33.02 -11.06 -18.64
CA ALA A 139 -32.30 -12.05 -19.46
C ALA A 139 -32.47 -11.85 -21.00
N LYS A 140 -33.35 -10.94 -21.46
CA LYS A 140 -33.48 -10.59 -22.88
C LYS A 140 -32.42 -9.60 -23.38
N ASP A 141 -31.70 -8.95 -22.48
CA ASP A 141 -30.62 -8.00 -22.81
C ASP A 141 -29.23 -8.68 -22.86
N GLU A 142 -29.17 -10.01 -22.75
CA GLU A 142 -27.94 -10.82 -22.72
C GLU A 142 -27.15 -10.84 -24.05
N ILE A 143 -27.61 -10.18 -25.11
CA ILE A 143 -26.89 -10.12 -26.39
C ILE A 143 -25.86 -8.99 -26.38
N ALA A 144 -24.89 -9.08 -25.46
CA ALA A 144 -23.54 -8.52 -25.61
C ALA A 144 -22.70 -8.89 -24.37
N SER A 145 -22.72 -10.15 -23.94
CA SER A 145 -21.61 -10.65 -23.13
C SER A 145 -20.37 -10.64 -24.03
N ARG A 146 -19.57 -9.57 -23.91
CA ARG A 146 -18.16 -9.62 -24.29
C ARG A 146 -17.59 -10.79 -23.52
N GLN A 147 -17.30 -11.89 -24.21
CA GLN A 147 -16.43 -12.92 -23.71
C GLN A 147 -15.20 -12.21 -23.16
N LEU A 148 -15.06 -12.18 -21.83
CA LEU A 148 -13.76 -12.00 -21.21
C LEU A 148 -12.94 -13.14 -21.78
N ALA A 149 -12.03 -12.80 -22.68
CA ALA A 149 -11.12 -13.77 -23.25
C ALA A 149 -10.44 -14.45 -22.06
N ASP A 150 -10.71 -15.75 -21.93
CA ASP A 150 -10.01 -16.64 -21.02
C ASP A 150 -8.56 -16.70 -21.52
N HIS A 151 -7.80 -15.69 -21.14
CA HIS A 151 -6.39 -15.61 -21.42
C HIS A 151 -5.72 -16.51 -20.37
N SER A 152 -5.60 -17.79 -20.73
CA SER A 152 -4.70 -18.74 -20.08
C SER A 152 -3.25 -18.32 -20.33
N HIS A 153 -2.84 -17.19 -19.75
CA HIS A 153 -1.45 -16.80 -19.63
C HIS A 153 -1.04 -16.99 -18.17
N HIS A 154 0.21 -17.39 -17.96
CA HIS A 154 0.81 -17.64 -16.64
C HIS A 154 0.96 -16.33 -15.84
N PHE A 155 -0.15 -15.64 -15.55
CA PHE A 155 -0.12 -14.48 -14.66
C PHE A 155 0.25 -14.95 -13.26
N ARG A 156 1.40 -14.45 -12.82
CA ARG A 156 1.90 -14.47 -11.44
C ARG A 156 1.59 -13.11 -10.82
N ASP A 157 1.41 -13.06 -9.51
CA ASP A 157 1.29 -11.80 -8.79
C ASP A 157 2.51 -10.90 -9.01
N TYR A 158 2.27 -9.62 -9.29
CA TYR A 158 3.31 -8.63 -9.54
C TYR A 158 3.28 -7.51 -8.52
N THR A 159 4.43 -7.23 -7.92
CA THR A 159 4.66 -6.07 -7.06
C THR A 159 5.61 -5.09 -7.74
N ILE A 160 5.11 -3.88 -8.02
CA ILE A 160 5.79 -2.87 -8.83
C ILE A 160 6.02 -1.62 -7.99
N LYS A 161 7.26 -1.11 -8.02
CA LYS A 161 7.62 0.18 -7.43
C LYS A 161 7.99 1.15 -8.53
N VAL A 162 7.28 2.27 -8.62
CA VAL A 162 7.62 3.37 -9.54
C VAL A 162 8.22 4.50 -8.72
N ALA A 163 9.41 4.99 -9.08
CA ALA A 163 10.11 6.00 -8.30
C ALA A 163 10.77 7.08 -9.18
N GLY A 164 10.64 8.34 -8.76
CA GLY A 164 11.17 9.48 -9.49
C GLY A 164 11.04 10.79 -8.70
N PHE A 165 11.09 11.90 -9.42
CA PHE A 165 10.76 13.22 -8.91
C PHE A 165 9.30 13.56 -9.22
N GLY A 166 8.71 14.43 -8.39
CA GLY A 166 7.43 15.07 -8.70
C GLY A 166 7.47 15.73 -10.08
N GLY A 167 6.45 15.46 -10.91
CA GLY A 167 6.35 15.94 -12.29
C GLY A 167 6.77 14.93 -13.37
N GLN A 168 7.49 13.85 -13.02
CA GLN A 168 7.87 12.80 -13.99
C GLN A 168 6.75 11.78 -14.30
N GLY A 169 5.53 12.00 -13.81
CA GLY A 169 4.41 11.08 -14.04
C GLY A 169 4.45 9.78 -13.23
N VAL A 170 5.24 9.72 -12.15
CA VAL A 170 5.38 8.54 -11.26
C VAL A 170 4.04 8.04 -10.73
N LEU A 171 3.23 8.94 -10.14
CA LEU A 171 1.94 8.58 -9.57
C LEU A 171 0.93 8.21 -10.66
N LEU A 172 0.95 8.93 -11.79
CA LEU A 172 0.10 8.66 -12.94
C LEU A 172 0.36 7.26 -13.50
N LEU A 173 1.63 6.87 -13.64
CA LEU A 173 1.99 5.52 -14.09
C LEU A 173 1.41 4.44 -13.17
N GLY A 174 1.55 4.60 -11.86
CA GLY A 174 0.95 3.67 -10.90
C GLY A 174 -0.58 3.59 -11.00
N GLN A 175 -1.25 4.73 -11.22
CA GLN A 175 -2.70 4.79 -11.41
C GLN A 175 -3.14 4.11 -12.72
N LEU A 176 -2.38 4.26 -13.80
CA LEU A 176 -2.65 3.58 -15.07
C LEU A 176 -2.55 2.06 -14.91
N LEU A 177 -1.48 1.56 -14.30
CA LEU A 177 -1.30 0.13 -14.03
C LEU A 177 -2.41 -0.43 -13.12
N THR A 178 -2.81 0.33 -12.11
CA THR A 178 -3.91 -0.05 -11.20
C THR A 178 -5.23 -0.15 -11.96
N GLU A 179 -5.54 0.82 -12.82
CA GLU A 179 -6.77 0.79 -13.62
C GLU A 179 -6.76 -0.35 -14.64
N MET A 180 -5.61 -0.63 -15.26
CA MET A 180 -5.45 -1.79 -16.13
C MET A 180 -5.71 -3.10 -15.36
N GLY A 181 -5.11 -3.27 -14.19
CA GLY A 181 -5.35 -4.45 -13.34
C GLY A 181 -6.82 -4.64 -12.96
N MET A 182 -7.52 -3.55 -12.59
CA MET A 182 -8.96 -3.61 -12.32
C MET A 182 -9.77 -4.05 -13.54
N ARG A 183 -9.42 -3.57 -14.75
CA ARG A 183 -10.12 -3.96 -16.00
C ARG A 183 -9.86 -5.41 -16.38
N GLU A 184 -8.74 -5.98 -15.95
CA GLU A 184 -8.39 -7.39 -16.15
C GLU A 184 -8.90 -8.29 -15.01
N GLY A 185 -9.71 -7.76 -14.08
CA GLY A 185 -10.33 -8.55 -13.00
C GLY A 185 -9.37 -8.95 -11.88
N LEU A 186 -8.25 -8.25 -11.74
CA LEU A 186 -7.28 -8.49 -10.68
C LEU A 186 -7.64 -7.69 -9.42
N ASP A 187 -7.27 -8.24 -8.26
CA ASP A 187 -7.19 -7.46 -7.03
C ASP A 187 -5.97 -6.55 -7.12
N VAL A 188 -6.21 -5.26 -6.87
CA VAL A 188 -5.18 -4.22 -6.99
C VAL A 188 -5.01 -3.45 -5.70
N SER A 189 -3.78 -2.99 -5.46
CA SER A 189 -3.49 -2.04 -4.39
C SER A 189 -2.53 -0.99 -4.91
N TRP A 190 -2.82 0.27 -4.58
CA TRP A 190 -1.99 1.42 -4.95
C TRP A 190 -1.68 2.27 -3.72
N LEU A 191 -0.39 2.40 -3.39
CA LEU A 191 0.08 3.22 -2.27
C LEU A 191 1.07 4.30 -2.75
N PRO A 192 0.66 5.57 -2.82
CA PRO A 192 1.55 6.66 -3.15
C PRO A 192 2.37 7.11 -1.93
N SER A 193 3.58 7.61 -2.19
CA SER A 193 4.40 8.30 -1.22
C SER A 193 5.10 9.48 -1.89
N TYR A 194 4.82 10.67 -1.38
CA TYR A 194 5.39 11.93 -1.84
C TYR A 194 5.62 12.83 -0.63
N GLY A 195 6.69 13.62 -0.67
CA GLY A 195 6.98 14.58 0.38
C GLY A 195 6.09 15.84 0.28
N PRO A 196 6.10 16.71 1.31
CA PRO A 196 5.35 17.96 1.32
C PRO A 196 5.88 19.02 0.33
N GLU A 197 6.98 18.74 -0.37
CA GLU A 197 7.60 19.67 -1.31
C GLU A 197 6.74 19.85 -2.58
N MET A 198 6.38 21.10 -2.89
CA MET A 198 5.50 21.43 -4.02
C MET A 198 6.11 21.16 -5.42
N ARG A 199 7.43 20.97 -5.54
CA ARG A 199 8.13 20.65 -6.80
C ARG A 199 9.45 19.93 -6.53
N SER A 200 9.86 19.04 -7.43
CA SER A 200 11.15 18.31 -7.39
C SER A 200 11.41 17.45 -6.14
N GLY A 201 10.40 17.23 -5.30
CA GLY A 201 10.47 16.25 -4.21
C GLY A 201 10.53 14.82 -4.73
N SER A 202 11.07 13.91 -3.92
CA SER A 202 11.03 12.47 -4.21
C SER A 202 9.58 11.98 -4.17
N ALA A 203 9.16 11.31 -5.22
CA ALA A 203 7.86 10.67 -5.31
C ALA A 203 8.05 9.20 -5.70
N HIS A 204 7.33 8.31 -5.05
CA HIS A 204 7.24 6.92 -5.45
C HIS A 204 5.82 6.39 -5.20
N CYS A 205 5.47 5.31 -5.87
CA CYS A 205 4.26 4.56 -5.54
C CYS A 205 4.50 3.07 -5.65
N HIS A 206 3.69 2.33 -4.92
CA HIS A 206 3.60 0.88 -4.94
C HIS A 206 2.34 0.48 -5.70
N VAL A 207 2.45 -0.50 -6.58
CA VAL A 207 1.34 -1.15 -7.28
C VAL A 207 1.44 -2.65 -7.02
N CYS A 208 0.39 -3.24 -6.48
CA CYS A 208 0.26 -4.70 -6.39
C CYS A 208 -0.83 -5.14 -7.36
N LEU A 209 -0.55 -6.17 -8.13
CA LEU A 209 -1.48 -6.85 -9.03
C LEU A 209 -1.52 -8.32 -8.60
N SER A 210 -2.69 -8.81 -8.17
CA SER A 210 -2.84 -10.18 -7.69
C SER A 210 -4.16 -10.80 -8.13
N LYS A 211 -4.17 -12.13 -8.27
CA LYS A 211 -5.42 -12.90 -8.41
C LYS A 211 -6.13 -13.14 -7.08
N GLU A 212 -5.45 -12.89 -5.96
CA GLU A 212 -5.94 -13.08 -4.62
C GLU A 212 -6.00 -11.77 -3.83
N ARG A 213 -6.71 -11.81 -2.70
CA ARG A 213 -6.89 -10.64 -1.85
C ARG A 213 -5.55 -10.15 -1.30
N ILE A 214 -5.22 -8.90 -1.64
CA ILE A 214 -4.01 -8.24 -1.16
C ILE A 214 -4.12 -7.92 0.33
N GLY A 215 -3.25 -8.54 1.13
CA GLY A 215 -3.21 -8.36 2.59
C GLY A 215 -2.50 -7.10 3.08
N SER A 216 -1.61 -6.51 2.25
CA SER A 216 -0.87 -5.28 2.59
C SER A 216 -0.58 -4.45 1.34
N PRO A 217 -0.78 -3.12 1.38
CA PRO A 217 -0.45 -2.23 0.27
C PRO A 217 1.04 -1.83 0.24
N LEU A 218 1.81 -2.17 1.27
CA LEU A 218 3.22 -1.81 1.39
C LEU A 218 4.13 -2.88 0.78
N ILE A 219 4.98 -2.48 -0.17
CA ILE A 219 5.95 -3.36 -0.86
C ILE A 219 7.37 -3.08 -0.34
N SER A 220 7.88 -4.01 0.46
CA SER A 220 9.28 -3.98 0.92
C SER A 220 10.25 -4.46 -0.15
N HIS A 221 9.87 -5.52 -0.89
CA HIS A 221 10.70 -6.14 -1.92
C HIS A 221 9.90 -6.27 -3.22
N PRO A 222 9.99 -5.30 -4.15
CA PRO A 222 9.25 -5.37 -5.40
C PRO A 222 9.86 -6.38 -6.39
N ASP A 223 9.02 -7.01 -7.20
CA ASP A 223 9.41 -7.77 -8.39
C ASP A 223 9.99 -6.83 -9.47
N VAL A 224 9.42 -5.63 -9.58
CA VAL A 224 9.82 -4.65 -10.59
C VAL A 224 10.04 -3.26 -10.00
N LEU A 225 11.14 -2.62 -10.37
CA LEU A 225 11.40 -1.21 -10.11
C LEU A 225 11.43 -0.41 -11.42
N ILE A 226 10.60 0.61 -11.54
CA ILE A 226 10.71 1.64 -12.57
C ILE A 226 11.39 2.86 -11.95
N ALA A 227 12.65 3.07 -12.30
CA ALA A 227 13.46 4.19 -11.82
C ALA A 227 13.53 5.29 -12.88
N MET A 228 12.82 6.40 -12.64
CA MET A 228 12.74 7.55 -13.54
C MET A 228 14.01 8.43 -13.54
N ASN A 229 14.89 8.24 -12.57
CA ASN A 229 16.13 9.00 -12.40
C ASN A 229 17.14 8.24 -11.52
N GLU A 230 18.39 8.70 -11.54
CA GLU A 230 19.51 8.05 -10.84
C GLU A 230 19.33 7.99 -9.32
N ILE A 231 18.80 9.05 -8.70
CA ILE A 231 18.58 9.08 -7.24
C ILE A 231 17.60 7.97 -6.84
N SER A 232 16.55 7.77 -7.63
CA SER A 232 15.55 6.72 -7.41
C SER A 232 16.14 5.33 -7.63
N LEU A 233 16.98 5.16 -8.66
CA LEU A 233 17.71 3.93 -8.89
C LEU A 233 18.57 3.56 -7.67
N ARG A 234 19.46 4.47 -7.24
CA ARG A 234 20.35 4.24 -6.08
C ARG A 234 19.58 3.97 -4.80
N LYS A 235 18.46 4.68 -4.59
CA LYS A 235 17.64 4.56 -3.39
C LYS A 235 16.89 3.23 -3.30
N PHE A 236 16.44 2.67 -4.42
CA PHE A 236 15.48 1.55 -4.38
C PHE A 236 15.97 0.25 -5.04
N ALA A 237 17.04 0.27 -5.84
CA ALA A 237 17.51 -0.92 -6.56
C ALA A 237 17.82 -2.11 -5.65
N HIS A 238 18.36 -1.86 -4.46
CA HIS A 238 18.68 -2.92 -3.49
C HIS A 238 17.45 -3.60 -2.87
N GLN A 239 16.26 -3.04 -3.06
CA GLN A 239 15.01 -3.61 -2.53
C GLN A 239 14.44 -4.69 -3.46
N VAL A 240 14.78 -4.62 -4.75
CA VAL A 240 14.23 -5.52 -5.78
C VAL A 240 14.64 -6.96 -5.46
N VAL A 241 13.68 -7.88 -5.58
CA VAL A 241 13.92 -9.31 -5.32
C VAL A 241 15.02 -9.86 -6.23
N PRO A 242 15.77 -10.90 -5.79
CA PRO A 242 16.68 -11.60 -6.66
C PRO A 242 15.99 -12.10 -7.93
N GLY A 243 16.54 -11.80 -9.10
CA GLY A 243 15.95 -12.11 -10.41
C GLY A 243 14.83 -11.16 -10.86
N GLY A 244 14.48 -10.15 -10.05
CA GLY A 244 13.52 -9.11 -10.43
C GLY A 244 14.05 -8.19 -11.55
N VAL A 245 13.22 -7.25 -11.98
CA VAL A 245 13.51 -6.36 -13.12
C VAL A 245 13.61 -4.90 -12.68
N ILE A 246 14.58 -4.18 -13.22
CA ILE A 246 14.73 -2.74 -13.03
C ILE A 246 14.70 -2.06 -14.40
N LEU A 247 13.68 -1.25 -14.64
CA LEU A 247 13.60 -0.37 -15.81
C LEU A 247 14.14 1.01 -15.42
N TYR A 248 15.27 1.40 -16.00
CA TYR A 248 15.95 2.64 -15.66
C TYR A 248 15.92 3.64 -16.81
N ASN A 249 15.39 4.84 -16.55
CA ASN A 249 15.24 5.92 -17.54
C ASN A 249 16.57 6.63 -17.87
N ARG A 250 17.52 5.90 -18.46
CA ARG A 250 18.77 6.39 -19.06
C ARG A 250 19.27 5.40 -20.09
N ASP A 251 20.15 5.88 -20.96
CA ASP A 251 20.93 5.09 -21.91
C ASP A 251 21.94 4.14 -21.24
N ARG A 252 22.47 4.50 -20.08
CA ARG A 252 23.49 3.72 -19.35
C ARG A 252 23.40 3.86 -17.84
N LEU A 253 23.97 2.88 -17.13
CA LEU A 253 24.13 2.93 -15.69
C LEU A 253 25.25 3.91 -15.27
N PRO A 254 25.16 4.50 -14.07
CA PRO A 254 26.28 5.24 -13.49
C PRO A 254 27.49 4.32 -13.32
N SER A 255 28.71 4.82 -13.59
CA SER A 255 29.93 3.99 -13.60
C SER A 255 30.30 3.41 -12.24
N ASP A 256 29.85 4.04 -11.15
CA ASP A 256 30.05 3.62 -9.75
C ASP A 256 28.85 2.85 -9.18
N PHE A 257 27.85 2.51 -10.00
CA PHE A 257 26.66 1.82 -9.54
C PHE A 257 26.90 0.31 -9.41
N ALA A 258 26.81 -0.20 -8.17
CA ALA A 258 26.87 -1.64 -7.91
C ALA A 258 25.58 -2.31 -8.39
N LEU A 259 25.71 -3.31 -9.28
CA LEU A 259 24.58 -4.06 -9.80
C LEU A 259 23.91 -4.87 -8.68
N PRO A 260 22.60 -4.72 -8.46
CA PRO A 260 21.85 -5.60 -7.57
C PRO A 260 21.74 -7.00 -8.20
N ASN A 261 21.26 -7.98 -7.42
CA ASN A 261 20.88 -9.30 -7.93
C ASN A 261 19.58 -9.24 -8.76
N ALA A 262 19.38 -8.21 -9.58
CA ALA A 262 18.21 -7.99 -10.40
C ALA A 262 18.67 -7.63 -11.83
N ARG A 263 17.85 -7.95 -12.82
CA ARG A 263 18.10 -7.61 -14.21
C ARG A 263 17.80 -6.12 -14.42
N VAL A 264 18.79 -5.37 -14.90
CA VAL A 264 18.65 -3.92 -15.12
C VAL A 264 18.62 -3.61 -16.61
N ILE A 265 17.58 -2.90 -17.05
CA ILE A 265 17.35 -2.50 -18.44
C ILE A 265 17.38 -0.98 -18.51
N CYS A 266 18.38 -0.46 -19.23
CA CYS A 266 18.55 0.95 -19.50
C CYS A 266 17.72 1.35 -20.72
N ILE A 267 16.75 2.24 -20.51
CA ILE A 267 15.84 2.74 -21.54
C ILE A 267 15.98 4.26 -21.57
N PRO A 268 16.45 4.88 -22.67
CA PRO A 268 16.53 6.33 -22.81
C PRO A 268 15.13 6.94 -23.05
N ALA A 269 14.16 6.63 -22.18
CA ALA A 269 12.76 6.94 -22.38
C ALA A 269 12.49 8.45 -22.46
N SER A 270 13.23 9.28 -21.72
CA SER A 270 13.11 10.74 -21.85
C SER A 270 13.56 11.24 -23.24
N GLU A 271 14.64 10.72 -23.80
CA GLU A 271 15.09 11.10 -25.14
C GLU A 271 14.14 10.59 -26.23
N MET A 272 13.56 9.40 -26.01
CA MET A 272 12.51 8.87 -26.89
C MET A 272 11.25 9.75 -26.84
N ALA A 273 10.85 10.20 -25.65
CA ALA A 273 9.71 11.11 -25.47
C ALA A 273 9.95 12.47 -26.15
N ASP A 274 11.18 12.98 -26.09
CA ASP A 274 11.57 14.23 -26.77
C ASP A 274 11.44 14.10 -28.29
N LYS A 275 11.87 12.98 -28.87
CA LYS A 275 11.73 12.69 -30.31
C LYS A 275 10.26 12.57 -30.74
N LEU A 276 9.37 12.12 -29.85
CA LEU A 276 7.92 12.09 -30.08
C LEU A 276 7.24 13.47 -29.90
N GLY A 277 7.99 14.50 -29.49
CA GLY A 277 7.49 15.87 -29.35
C GLY A 277 6.86 16.19 -27.99
N SER A 278 6.97 15.31 -26.99
CA SER A 278 6.44 15.57 -25.65
C SER A 278 7.22 14.83 -24.56
N THR A 279 8.03 15.56 -23.79
CA THR A 279 8.73 15.02 -22.60
C THR A 279 7.79 14.33 -21.60
N LYS A 280 6.50 14.71 -21.59
CA LYS A 280 5.49 14.24 -20.64
C LYS A 280 5.11 12.78 -20.80
N VAL A 281 5.42 12.15 -21.94
CA VAL A 281 5.07 10.75 -22.21
C VAL A 281 6.16 9.74 -21.82
N THR A 282 7.24 10.21 -21.18
CA THR A 282 8.34 9.36 -20.67
C THR A 282 7.81 8.18 -19.84
N ASN A 283 6.83 8.43 -18.98
CA ASN A 283 6.22 7.41 -18.13
C ASN A 283 5.41 6.37 -18.93
N ILE A 284 4.80 6.76 -20.04
CA ILE A 284 4.07 5.86 -20.94
C ILE A 284 5.02 4.97 -21.74
N ILE A 285 6.18 5.49 -22.15
CA ILE A 285 7.24 4.68 -22.76
C ILE A 285 7.71 3.59 -21.79
N LEU A 286 7.99 3.96 -20.54
CA LEU A 286 8.39 2.98 -19.52
C LEU A 286 7.26 2.00 -19.17
N MET A 287 6.00 2.44 -19.26
CA MET A 287 4.84 1.53 -19.16
C MET A 287 4.88 0.50 -20.29
N GLY A 288 5.09 0.93 -21.54
CA GLY A 288 5.19 0.02 -22.68
C GLY A 288 6.30 -1.01 -22.49
N ALA A 289 7.49 -0.56 -22.07
CA ALA A 289 8.61 -1.45 -21.78
C ALA A 289 8.31 -2.44 -20.64
N LEU A 290 7.61 -2.00 -19.58
CA LEU A 290 7.17 -2.89 -18.50
C LEU A 290 6.26 -4.00 -19.04
N LEU A 291 5.26 -3.63 -19.83
CA LEU A 291 4.28 -4.58 -20.34
C LEU A 291 4.92 -5.63 -21.24
N GLU A 292 5.88 -5.22 -22.09
CA GLU A 292 6.59 -6.15 -22.97
C GLU A 292 7.56 -7.06 -22.18
N GLU A 293 8.27 -6.51 -21.19
CA GLU A 293 9.27 -7.29 -20.46
C GLU A 293 8.67 -8.26 -19.43
N THR A 294 7.49 -7.95 -18.90
CA THR A 294 6.91 -8.72 -17.79
C THR A 294 5.63 -9.45 -18.16
N GLU A 295 4.99 -9.07 -19.26
CA GLU A 295 3.66 -9.56 -19.65
C GLU A 295 2.63 -9.47 -18.51
N CYS A 296 2.85 -8.57 -17.52
CA CYS A 296 2.04 -8.53 -16.31
C CYS A 296 0.60 -8.08 -16.58
N LEU A 297 0.37 -7.33 -17.65
CA LEU A 297 -0.94 -6.83 -18.08
C LEU A 297 -0.96 -6.72 -19.61
N SER A 298 -2.14 -6.68 -20.21
CA SER A 298 -2.28 -6.61 -21.67
C SER A 298 -2.03 -5.20 -22.22
N PRO A 299 -1.22 -5.05 -23.30
CA PRO A 299 -1.10 -3.80 -24.04
C PRO A 299 -2.43 -3.29 -24.60
N ALA A 300 -3.39 -4.17 -24.89
CA ALA A 300 -4.72 -3.77 -25.34
C ALA A 300 -5.50 -3.07 -24.22
N THR A 301 -5.38 -3.56 -22.98
CA THR A 301 -5.96 -2.90 -21.79
C THR A 301 -5.35 -1.52 -21.58
N ALA A 302 -4.03 -1.39 -21.75
CA ALA A 302 -3.34 -0.10 -21.66
C ALA A 302 -3.94 0.93 -22.62
N MET A 303 -4.18 0.55 -23.88
CA MET A 303 -4.83 1.43 -24.85
C MET A 303 -6.25 1.81 -24.45
N GLY A 304 -7.05 0.85 -23.99
CA GLY A 304 -8.40 1.14 -23.50
C GLY A 304 -8.41 2.11 -22.30
N VAL A 305 -7.41 2.02 -21.41
CA VAL A 305 -7.27 2.95 -20.28
C VAL A 305 -6.86 4.34 -20.76
N LEU A 306 -5.88 4.44 -21.67
CA LEU A 306 -5.43 5.70 -22.24
C LEU A 306 -6.57 6.43 -22.98
N GLU A 307 -7.34 5.70 -23.79
CA GLU A 307 -8.52 6.23 -24.51
C GLU A 307 -9.58 6.79 -23.56
N THR A 308 -9.77 6.17 -22.40
CA THR A 308 -10.77 6.62 -21.42
C THR A 308 -10.30 7.87 -20.68
N LYS A 309 -9.01 7.96 -20.36
CA LYS A 309 -8.46 9.07 -19.56
C LYS A 309 -8.13 10.30 -20.40
N ILE A 310 -7.66 10.12 -21.63
CA ILE A 310 -7.12 11.21 -22.46
C ILE A 310 -8.17 11.60 -23.49
N LYS A 311 -8.85 12.74 -23.23
CA LYS A 311 -9.94 13.23 -24.10
C LYS A 311 -9.46 13.94 -25.37
N LYS A 312 -8.21 14.40 -25.40
CA LYS A 312 -7.65 15.13 -26.54
C LYS A 312 -6.97 14.15 -27.49
N LEU A 313 -7.47 14.06 -28.72
CA LEU A 313 -6.98 13.14 -29.75
C LEU A 313 -5.47 13.27 -30.00
N ASP A 314 -4.95 14.49 -30.12
CA ASP A 314 -3.51 14.70 -30.38
C ASP A 314 -2.63 14.16 -29.26
N LEU A 315 -3.06 14.30 -28.00
CA LEU A 315 -2.33 13.78 -26.85
C LEU A 315 -2.42 12.25 -26.79
N LEU A 316 -3.60 11.70 -27.06
CA LEU A 316 -3.83 10.26 -27.09
C LEU A 316 -2.96 9.58 -28.15
N GLU A 317 -2.82 10.19 -29.33
CA GLU A 317 -1.99 9.62 -30.39
C GLU A 317 -0.50 9.60 -30.02
N ILE A 318 -0.01 10.66 -29.38
CA ILE A 318 1.36 10.68 -28.84
C ILE A 318 1.53 9.61 -27.76
N ASP A 319 0.57 9.45 -26.85
CA ASP A 319 0.62 8.42 -25.81
C ASP A 319 0.58 6.99 -26.40
N ARG A 320 -0.17 6.77 -27.49
CA ARG A 320 -0.17 5.50 -28.23
C ARG A 320 1.19 5.19 -28.83
N GLN A 321 1.79 6.16 -29.50
CA GLN A 321 3.14 6.04 -30.08
C GLN A 321 4.19 5.83 -29.00
N ALA A 322 4.07 6.52 -27.86
CA ALA A 322 4.94 6.35 -26.71
C ALA A 322 4.86 4.92 -26.14
N LEU A 323 3.66 4.38 -25.96
CA LEU A 323 3.48 3.02 -25.47
C LEU A 323 4.14 2.00 -26.42
N ALA A 324 3.89 2.15 -27.74
CA ALA A 324 4.48 1.29 -28.76
C ALA A 324 6.01 1.41 -28.80
N ALA A 325 6.55 2.62 -28.68
CA ALA A 325 7.99 2.86 -28.66
C ALA A 325 8.68 2.15 -27.48
N GLY A 326 8.06 2.17 -26.30
CA GLY A 326 8.53 1.44 -25.12
C GLY A 326 8.60 -0.06 -25.31
N ARG A 327 7.53 -0.63 -25.89
CA ARG A 327 7.44 -2.06 -26.21
C ARG A 327 8.49 -2.49 -27.22
N ASN A 328 8.52 -1.80 -28.37
CA ASN A 328 9.47 -2.07 -29.45
C ASN A 328 10.94 -1.94 -28.99
N PHE A 329 11.24 -1.10 -27.99
CA PHE A 329 12.58 -1.00 -27.42
C PHE A 329 13.01 -2.30 -26.75
N ILE A 330 12.13 -2.95 -25.99
CA ILE A 330 12.42 -4.25 -25.35
C ILE A 330 12.66 -5.32 -26.41
N ASP A 331 11.80 -5.41 -27.42
CA ASP A 331 11.93 -6.38 -28.52
C ASP A 331 13.25 -6.24 -29.31
N SER A 332 13.72 -5.00 -29.49
CA SER A 332 14.87 -4.70 -30.35
C SER A 332 16.21 -4.62 -29.62
N HIS A 333 16.23 -4.34 -28.31
CA HIS A 333 17.47 -3.97 -27.59
C HIS A 333 17.81 -4.82 -26.36
N VAL A 334 17.12 -5.94 -26.07
CA VAL A 334 17.45 -6.74 -24.87
C VAL A 334 17.92 -8.17 -25.19
N ARG A 335 19.25 -8.32 -25.29
CA ARG A 335 20.03 -9.48 -24.77
C ARG A 335 21.38 -8.98 -24.24
N VAL A 336 21.38 -8.34 -23.06
CA VAL A 336 22.61 -8.11 -22.29
C VAL A 336 22.34 -8.47 -20.83
N GLY A 337 22.78 -9.67 -20.45
CA GLY A 337 22.71 -10.19 -19.08
C GLY A 337 22.69 -11.72 -19.10
N ALA A 338 23.77 -12.35 -18.60
CA ALA A 338 23.89 -13.79 -18.53
C ALA A 338 22.77 -14.37 -17.65
N VAL A 339 21.92 -15.20 -18.23
CA VAL A 339 21.10 -16.14 -17.46
C VAL A 339 22.00 -17.34 -17.18
N SER A 340 22.69 -17.36 -16.05
CA SER A 340 23.07 -18.64 -15.45
C SER A 340 21.82 -19.20 -14.78
N GLN A 341 21.08 -20.04 -15.49
CA GLN A 341 20.21 -21.00 -14.81
C GLN A 341 21.12 -21.98 -14.02
N PRO A 342 20.65 -22.57 -12.91
CA PRO A 342 21.45 -23.50 -12.11
C PRO A 342 21.92 -24.76 -12.86
N ASP A 343 21.45 -24.98 -14.08
CA ASP A 343 21.74 -26.12 -14.96
C ASP A 343 22.68 -25.80 -16.15
N GLY A 344 23.10 -24.55 -16.33
CA GLY A 344 24.25 -24.21 -17.18
C GLY A 344 24.08 -24.34 -18.71
N PHE A 345 22.85 -24.38 -19.24
CA PHE A 345 22.61 -24.35 -20.69
C PHE A 345 21.80 -23.12 -21.12
N ALA A 346 22.14 -22.56 -22.30
CA ALA A 346 21.49 -21.40 -22.90
C ALA A 346 20.62 -21.80 -24.10
N TYR A 347 19.43 -21.21 -24.23
CA TYR A 347 18.66 -21.11 -25.48
C TYR A 347 18.38 -19.63 -25.79
#